data_AF-A0AAN7EQ07-F1
#
_entry.id   AF-A0AAN7EQ07-F1
#
_cell.length_a   1.000
_cell.length_b   1.000
_cell.length_c   1.000
_cell.angle_alpha   90.00
_cell.angle_beta   90.00
_cell.angle_gamma   90.00
#
_symmetry.space_group_name_H-M   'P 1'
#
loop_
_entity.id
_entity.type
_entity.pdbx_description
1 polymer ?
#
loop_
_entity_poly.entity_id
_entity_poly.type
_entity_poly.pdbx_seq_one_letter_code
_entity_poly.pdbx_strand_id
1 'polypeptide(L)'
;MPNFGVVAIFQFILFFQGFHNWTLNPFHMMGVVGVLGATLLCAVHGATVENTLFEDGDTNIFRAFNTTQAEETYSMVTANCFWSQIFGVAFSNKCWLHFFMLFVQVTSLWMSALGVVGLALNLCAYDFVSQKIRAVKYLEFEMFYTKNILETFFNGTLALVGCDQETTGFAWWAGNSRLINLSGKLLGAHVAHARLIVLWAGAMNLFKWLISY
;
A
#
# COMPACT_ATOMS: atom_id res chain seq x y z
N MET A 1 -12.65 -10.56 -14.26
CA MET A 1 -12.30 -10.44 -12.82
C MET A 1 -11.11 -11.34 -12.58
N PRO A 2 -10.18 -11.01 -11.67
CA PRO A 2 -9.14 -11.97 -11.31
C PRO A 2 -9.81 -13.26 -10.84
N ASN A 3 -9.37 -14.41 -11.37
CA ASN A 3 -9.84 -15.69 -10.89
C ASN A 3 -9.31 -15.89 -9.46
N PHE A 4 -10.12 -16.49 -8.59
CA PHE A 4 -9.69 -16.77 -7.22
C PHE A 4 -8.71 -17.95 -7.22
N GLY A 5 -7.43 -17.68 -6.99
CA GLY A 5 -6.39 -18.70 -6.92
C GLY A 5 -5.00 -18.08 -6.95
N VAL A 6 -4.02 -18.76 -6.35
CA VAL A 6 -2.63 -18.28 -6.24
C VAL A 6 -2.02 -18.01 -7.63
N VAL A 7 -2.16 -18.96 -8.56
CA VAL A 7 -1.68 -18.83 -9.94
C VAL A 7 -2.37 -17.67 -10.67
N ALA A 8 -3.68 -17.51 -10.47
CA ALA A 8 -4.45 -16.43 -11.07
C ALA A 8 -4.03 -15.04 -10.55
N ILE A 9 -3.63 -14.93 -9.28
CA ILE A 9 -3.08 -13.68 -8.72
C ILE A 9 -1.71 -13.37 -9.34
N PHE A 10 -0.82 -14.36 -9.47
CA PHE A 10 0.47 -14.14 -10.14
C PHE A 10 0.28 -13.70 -11.59
N GLN A 11 -0.63 -14.34 -12.32
CA GLN A 11 -0.98 -13.94 -13.69
C GLN A 11 -1.53 -12.51 -13.73
N PHE A 12 -2.37 -12.12 -12.77
CA PHE A 12 -2.91 -10.77 -12.65
C PHE A 12 -1.81 -9.72 -12.41
N ILE A 13 -0.82 -10.01 -11.56
CA ILE A 13 0.32 -9.11 -11.29
C ILE A 13 1.16 -8.92 -12.56
N LEU A 14 1.51 -10.01 -13.25
CA LEU A 14 2.28 -9.95 -14.51
C LEU A 14 1.51 -9.20 -15.60
N PHE A 15 0.21 -9.42 -15.69
CA PHE A 15 -0.67 -8.67 -16.58
C PHE A 15 -0.61 -7.16 -16.27
N PHE A 16 -0.77 -6.77 -15.00
CA PHE A 16 -0.73 -5.36 -14.59
C PHE A 16 0.61 -4.70 -14.91
N GLN A 17 1.71 -5.45 -14.79
CA GLN A 17 3.00 -4.95 -15.18
C GLN A 17 3.13 -4.82 -16.70
N GLY A 18 2.75 -5.84 -17.47
CA GLY A 18 2.86 -5.85 -18.95
C GLY A 18 1.97 -4.81 -19.64
N PHE A 19 0.73 -4.62 -19.17
CA PHE A 19 -0.27 -3.76 -19.83
C PHE A 19 -0.50 -2.41 -19.18
N HIS A 20 -0.08 -2.23 -17.91
CA HIS A 20 -0.26 -0.96 -17.20
C HIS A 20 1.02 -0.37 -16.59
N ASN A 21 2.16 -1.07 -16.72
CA ASN A 21 3.46 -0.68 -16.14
C ASN A 21 3.32 -0.24 -14.68
N TRP A 22 2.54 -1.03 -13.93
CA TRP A 22 1.99 -0.67 -12.64
C TRP A 22 3.05 -0.29 -11.60
N THR A 23 4.24 -0.89 -11.66
CA THR A 23 5.37 -0.54 -10.80
C THR A 23 5.82 0.91 -10.91
N LEU A 24 5.58 1.58 -12.04
CA LEU A 24 5.88 3.00 -12.21
C LEU A 24 4.79 3.95 -11.69
N ASN A 25 3.63 3.42 -11.30
CA ASN A 25 2.55 4.26 -10.80
C ASN A 25 2.91 4.83 -9.40
N PRO A 26 2.91 6.16 -9.20
CA PRO A 26 3.24 6.74 -7.89
C PRO A 26 2.29 6.30 -6.77
N PHE A 27 1.02 6.01 -7.10
CA PHE A 27 0.05 5.47 -6.15
C PHE A 27 0.39 4.05 -5.73
N HIS A 28 0.91 3.23 -6.64
CA HIS A 28 1.43 1.90 -6.31
C HIS A 28 2.67 2.00 -5.42
N MET A 29 3.62 2.90 -5.76
CA MET A 29 4.82 3.10 -4.96
C MET A 29 4.49 3.54 -3.53
N MET A 30 3.56 4.49 -3.35
CA MET A 30 3.11 4.91 -2.03
C MET A 30 2.42 3.77 -1.26
N GLY A 31 1.67 2.92 -1.98
CA GLY A 31 1.17 1.66 -1.47
C GLY A 31 2.27 0.76 -0.91
N VAL A 32 3.24 0.38 -1.74
CA VAL A 32 4.37 -0.49 -1.37
C VAL A 32 5.12 0.07 -0.17
N VAL A 33 5.47 1.36 -0.20
CA VAL A 33 6.18 2.03 0.92
C VAL A 33 5.37 1.95 2.21
N GLY A 34 4.05 2.14 2.13
CA GLY A 34 3.20 2.07 3.31
C GLY A 34 3.01 0.65 3.87
N VAL A 35 2.91 -0.39 3.04
CA VAL A 35 2.82 -1.79 3.52
C VAL A 35 4.14 -2.23 4.16
N LEU A 36 5.27 -1.91 3.51
CA LEU A 36 6.59 -2.21 4.05
C LEU A 36 6.85 -1.41 5.34
N GLY A 37 6.48 -0.13 5.36
CA GLY A 37 6.57 0.74 6.53
C GLY A 37 5.72 0.25 7.70
N ALA A 38 4.48 -0.20 7.46
CA ALA A 38 3.62 -0.77 8.49
C ALA A 38 4.18 -2.09 9.07
N THR A 39 4.74 -2.95 8.21
CA THR A 39 5.41 -4.18 8.64
C THR A 39 6.63 -3.87 9.51
N LEU A 40 7.43 -2.88 9.10
CA LEU A 40 8.57 -2.39 9.88
C LEU A 40 8.13 -1.83 11.23
N LEU A 41 7.10 -0.98 11.26
CA LEU A 41 6.55 -0.42 12.50
C LEU A 41 6.00 -1.51 13.42
N CYS A 42 5.35 -2.53 12.88
CA CYS A 42 4.85 -3.67 13.65
C CYS A 42 6.00 -4.43 14.31
N ALA A 43 7.05 -4.77 13.55
CA ALA A 43 8.23 -5.46 14.07
C ALA A 43 8.98 -4.62 15.12
N VAL A 44 9.23 -3.34 14.82
CA VAL A 44 9.94 -2.42 15.73
C VAL A 44 9.14 -2.20 17.02
N HIS A 45 7.82 -2.00 16.92
CA HIS A 45 6.99 -1.79 18.09
C HIS A 45 6.96 -3.05 18.98
N GLY A 46 6.72 -4.23 18.40
CA GLY A 46 6.73 -5.49 19.14
C GLY A 46 8.06 -5.73 19.86
N ALA A 47 9.17 -5.61 19.13
CA ALA A 47 10.50 -5.77 19.70
C ALA A 47 10.79 -4.73 20.80
N THR A 48 10.36 -3.48 20.64
CA THR A 48 10.56 -2.43 21.65
C THR A 48 9.80 -2.75 22.93
N VAL A 49 8.55 -3.20 22.82
CA VAL A 49 7.74 -3.58 23.99
C VAL A 49 8.40 -4.73 24.74
N GLU A 50 8.78 -5.80 24.04
CA GLU A 50 9.41 -6.98 24.66
C GLU A 50 10.76 -6.67 25.33
N ASN A 51 11.53 -5.72 24.80
CA ASN A 51 12.83 -5.34 25.35
C ASN A 51 12.76 -4.22 26.41
N THR A 52 11.56 -3.71 26.73
CA THR A 52 11.38 -2.68 27.75
C THR A 52 10.35 -3.07 28.81
N LEU A 53 10.05 -4.37 28.92
CA LEU A 53 9.17 -4.91 29.97
C LEU A 53 9.74 -4.63 31.37
N PHE A 54 8.85 -4.38 32.31
CA PHE A 54 9.22 -4.36 33.72
C PHE A 54 9.43 -5.79 34.24
N GLU A 55 10.34 -5.96 35.20
CA GLU A 55 10.55 -7.24 35.86
C GLU A 55 9.48 -7.45 36.95
N ASP A 56 8.49 -8.30 36.66
CA ASP A 56 7.36 -8.57 37.55
C ASP A 56 7.54 -9.86 38.39
N GLY A 57 8.80 -10.30 38.58
CA GLY A 57 9.18 -11.36 39.54
C GLY A 57 8.98 -12.82 39.10
N ASP A 58 8.48 -13.07 37.89
CA ASP A 58 8.40 -14.41 37.30
C ASP A 58 9.57 -14.69 36.34
N THR A 59 10.07 -15.93 36.35
CA THR A 59 11.07 -16.42 35.39
C THR A 59 10.57 -16.42 33.94
N ASN A 60 9.25 -16.54 33.75
CA ASN A 60 8.62 -16.45 32.43
C ASN A 60 7.90 -15.10 32.29
N ILE A 61 8.47 -14.21 31.48
CA ILE A 61 7.96 -12.85 31.24
C ILE A 61 6.48 -12.82 30.77
N PHE A 62 6.03 -13.85 30.05
CA PHE A 62 4.65 -13.94 29.56
C PHE A 62 3.62 -14.28 30.66
N ARG A 63 4.04 -14.91 31.76
CA ARG A 63 3.13 -15.28 32.85
C ARG A 63 2.95 -14.14 33.85
N ALA A 64 3.82 -13.14 33.79
CA ALA A 64 3.79 -11.99 34.68
C ALA A 64 2.73 -10.94 34.27
N PHE A 65 2.21 -11.01 33.03
CA PHE A 65 1.16 -10.11 32.55
C PHE A 65 -0.24 -10.51 33.04
N ASN A 66 -1.03 -9.52 33.46
CA ASN A 66 -2.45 -9.68 33.77
C ASN A 66 -3.31 -8.68 32.97
N THR A 67 -4.39 -9.16 32.34
CA THR A 67 -5.28 -8.32 31.50
C THR A 67 -5.99 -7.20 32.26
N THR A 68 -6.13 -7.31 33.58
CA THR A 68 -6.80 -6.29 34.42
C THR A 68 -5.82 -5.42 35.20
N GLN A 69 -4.51 -5.53 34.96
CA GLN A 69 -3.53 -4.68 35.64
C GLN A 69 -3.73 -3.21 35.25
N ALA A 70 -3.61 -2.31 36.22
CA ALA A 70 -3.71 -0.87 35.98
C ALA A 70 -2.38 -0.28 35.48
N GLU A 71 -1.27 -0.95 35.77
CA GLU A 71 0.08 -0.48 35.45
C GLU A 71 0.51 -0.93 34.04
N GLU A 72 1.32 -0.08 33.40
CA GLU A 72 1.84 -0.35 32.07
C GLU A 72 2.91 -1.46 32.14
N THR A 73 2.83 -2.46 31.27
CA THR A 73 3.74 -3.62 31.28
C THR A 73 5.17 -3.29 30.79
N TYR A 74 5.38 -2.13 30.16
CA TYR A 74 6.66 -1.73 29.60
C TYR A 74 6.96 -0.24 29.83
N SER A 75 8.25 0.09 29.92
CA SER A 75 8.74 1.46 30.14
C SER A 75 8.80 2.26 28.83
N MET A 76 7.81 3.14 28.64
CA MET A 76 7.81 4.09 27.52
C MET A 76 8.97 5.08 27.57
N VAL A 77 9.40 5.48 28.77
CA VAL A 77 10.51 6.43 28.96
C VAL A 77 11.82 5.80 28.51
N THR A 78 12.07 4.54 28.90
CA THR A 78 13.26 3.79 28.48
C THR A 78 13.25 3.58 26.96
N ALA A 79 12.12 3.18 26.39
CA ALA A 79 11.95 3.06 24.95
C ALA A 79 12.23 4.39 24.23
N ASN A 80 11.67 5.50 24.72
CA ASN A 80 11.86 6.81 24.12
C ASN A 80 13.33 7.25 24.14
N CYS A 81 14.02 7.07 25.27
CA CYS A 81 15.42 7.41 25.41
C CYS A 81 16.30 6.58 24.44
N PHE A 82 16.08 5.27 24.38
CA PHE A 82 16.77 4.37 23.47
C PHE A 82 16.62 4.79 22.00
N TRP A 83 15.38 4.99 21.53
CA TRP A 83 15.13 5.37 20.14
C TRP A 83 15.63 6.79 19.81
N SER A 84 15.54 7.73 20.76
CA SER A 84 16.06 9.09 20.58
C SER A 84 17.58 9.10 20.41
N GLN A 85 18.31 8.21 21.07
CA GLN A 85 19.75 8.09 20.92
C GLN A 85 20.14 7.46 19.58
N ILE A 86 19.40 6.45 19.11
CA ILE A 86 19.76 5.72 17.88
C ILE A 86 19.31 6.45 16.61
N PHE A 87 18.09 6.99 16.59
CA PHE A 87 17.48 7.58 15.40
C PHE A 87 17.28 9.10 15.49
N GLY A 88 17.64 9.73 16.63
CA GLY A 88 17.44 11.17 16.85
C GLY A 88 15.97 11.58 17.08
N VAL A 89 15.03 10.65 16.98
CA VAL A 89 13.59 10.86 17.18
C VAL A 89 12.97 9.62 17.81
N ALA A 90 11.98 9.81 18.68
CA ALA A 90 11.22 8.73 19.26
C ALA A 90 9.78 9.15 19.54
N PHE A 91 8.87 8.17 19.58
CA PHE A 91 7.52 8.39 20.07
C PHE A 91 7.55 8.63 21.57
N SER A 92 6.85 9.66 22.04
CA SER A 92 6.65 9.97 23.46
C SER A 92 5.21 9.73 23.93
N ASN A 93 4.26 9.69 22.98
CA ASN A 93 2.84 9.45 23.25
C ASN A 93 2.40 8.11 22.65
N LYS A 94 1.91 7.20 23.51
CA LYS A 94 1.49 5.84 23.12
C LYS A 94 0.28 5.85 22.20
N CYS A 95 -0.69 6.71 22.45
CA CYS A 95 -1.87 6.79 21.61
C CYS A 95 -1.53 7.31 20.22
N TRP A 96 -0.63 8.30 20.11
CA TRP A 96 -0.11 8.75 18.82
C TRP A 96 0.65 7.66 18.08
N LEU A 97 1.46 6.86 18.79
CA LEU A 97 2.15 5.71 18.21
C LEU A 97 1.18 4.70 17.59
N HIS A 98 0.14 4.28 18.34
CA HIS A 98 -0.84 3.31 17.85
C HIS A 98 -1.70 3.89 16.71
N PHE A 99 -2.07 5.16 16.80
CA PHE A 99 -2.73 5.88 15.71
C PHE A 99 -1.86 5.90 14.45
N PHE A 100 -0.57 6.18 14.59
CA PHE A 100 0.36 6.23 13.47
C PHE A 100 0.54 4.86 12.80
N MET A 101 0.63 3.78 13.58
CA MET A 101 0.67 2.41 13.03
C MET A 101 -0.56 2.09 12.18
N LEU A 102 -1.75 2.48 12.64
CA LEU A 102 -2.99 2.31 11.88
C LEU A 102 -3.02 3.23 10.64
N PHE A 103 -2.60 4.48 10.79
CA PHE A 103 -2.62 5.47 9.71
C PHE A 103 -1.75 5.05 8.53
N VAL A 104 -0.54 4.54 8.77
CA VAL A 104 0.40 4.13 7.72
C VAL A 104 -0.18 2.96 6.89
N GLN A 105 -0.67 1.91 7.56
CA GLN A 105 -1.25 0.74 6.87
C GLN A 105 -2.53 1.10 6.10
N VAL A 106 -3.40 1.90 6.70
CA VAL A 106 -4.67 2.25 6.08
C VAL A 106 -4.42 3.13 4.86
N THR A 107 -3.65 4.22 5.01
CA THR A 107 -3.36 5.17 3.91
C THR A 107 -2.67 4.47 2.73
N SER A 108 -1.77 3.52 2.99
CA SER A 108 -1.15 2.67 1.96
C SER A 108 -2.16 1.98 1.03
N LEU A 109 -3.17 1.32 1.63
CA LEU A 109 -4.20 0.58 0.89
C LEU A 109 -5.08 1.55 0.10
N TRP A 110 -5.43 2.69 0.69
CA TRP A 110 -6.19 3.75 0.00
C TRP A 110 -5.47 4.25 -1.24
N MET A 111 -4.17 4.52 -1.14
CA MET A 111 -3.39 5.03 -2.26
C MET A 111 -3.29 4.00 -3.38
N SER A 112 -3.02 2.74 -3.05
CA SER A 112 -3.02 1.65 -4.05
C SER A 112 -4.38 1.52 -4.74
N ALA A 113 -5.48 1.61 -3.99
CA ALA A 113 -6.83 1.53 -4.53
C ALA A 113 -7.13 2.67 -5.51
N LEU A 114 -6.69 3.90 -5.20
CA LEU A 114 -6.81 5.05 -6.12
C LEU A 114 -6.05 4.83 -7.43
N GLY A 115 -4.85 4.26 -7.36
CA GLY A 115 -4.09 3.92 -8.56
C GLY A 115 -4.79 2.86 -9.43
N VAL A 116 -5.39 1.83 -8.82
CA VAL A 116 -6.17 0.80 -9.53
C VAL A 116 -7.43 1.38 -10.17
N VAL A 117 -8.08 2.35 -9.52
CA VAL A 117 -9.20 3.09 -10.11
C VAL A 117 -8.78 3.87 -11.36
N GLY A 118 -7.60 4.49 -11.35
CA GLY A 118 -7.02 5.14 -12.54
C GLY A 118 -6.81 4.15 -13.68
N LEU A 119 -6.25 2.97 -13.39
CA LEU A 119 -6.08 1.91 -14.39
C LEU A 119 -7.41 1.40 -14.96
N ALA A 120 -8.48 1.36 -14.16
CA ALA A 120 -9.80 0.95 -14.62
C ALA A 120 -10.38 1.88 -15.70
N LEU A 121 -9.95 3.16 -15.71
CA LEU A 121 -10.28 4.15 -16.72
C LEU A 121 -9.23 4.24 -17.84
N ASN A 122 -8.27 3.29 -17.87
CA ASN A 122 -7.09 3.31 -18.73
C ASN A 122 -6.18 4.54 -18.55
N LEU A 123 -6.29 5.23 -17.40
CA LEU A 123 -5.43 6.35 -17.01
C LEU A 123 -4.16 5.81 -16.37
N CYS A 124 -3.25 5.35 -17.22
CA CYS A 124 -1.97 4.85 -16.77
C CYS A 124 -0.95 5.98 -16.64
N ALA A 125 0.02 5.82 -15.75
CA ALA A 125 1.19 6.69 -15.66
C ALA A 125 2.19 6.39 -16.81
N TYR A 126 1.67 6.27 -18.04
CA TYR A 126 2.45 5.89 -19.21
C TYR A 126 3.22 7.09 -19.74
N ASP A 127 4.40 7.22 -19.16
CA ASP A 127 5.62 7.65 -19.80
C ASP A 127 6.20 8.98 -19.37
N PHE A 128 7.50 8.92 -19.04
CA PHE A 128 8.33 10.11 -18.98
C PHE A 128 8.61 10.56 -20.41
N VAL A 129 7.77 11.45 -20.95
CA VAL A 129 7.88 12.01 -22.31
C VAL A 129 9.29 12.54 -22.59
N SER A 130 9.92 13.15 -21.58
CA SER A 130 11.31 13.61 -21.65
C SER A 130 12.33 12.49 -21.89
N GLN A 131 12.12 11.31 -21.29
CA GLN A 131 12.98 10.13 -21.48
C GLN A 131 12.71 9.46 -22.83
N LYS A 132 11.44 9.39 -23.26
CA LYS A 132 11.07 8.86 -24.59
C LYS A 132 11.67 9.68 -25.73
N ILE A 133 11.58 11.00 -25.66
CA ILE A 133 12.18 11.90 -26.66
C ILE A 133 13.70 11.76 -26.68
N ARG A 134 14.33 11.59 -25.51
CA ARG A 134 15.78 11.40 -25.40
C ARG A 134 16.23 10.05 -25.98
N ALA A 135 15.50 8.97 -25.71
CA ALA A 135 15.77 7.65 -26.26
C ALA A 135 15.60 7.60 -27.79
N VAL A 136 14.66 8.36 -28.35
CA VAL A 136 14.52 8.51 -29.82
C VAL A 136 15.65 9.35 -30.42
N LYS A 137 16.15 10.37 -29.70
CA LYS A 137 17.25 11.22 -30.18
C LYS A 137 18.63 10.58 -30.09
N TYR A 138 18.84 9.67 -29.14
CA TYR A 138 20.14 9.05 -28.88
C TYR A 138 19.95 7.54 -28.78
N LEU A 139 20.31 6.82 -29.85
CA LEU A 139 20.11 5.37 -29.95
C LEU A 139 20.90 4.57 -28.89
N GLU A 140 21.97 5.15 -28.33
CA GLU A 140 22.77 4.56 -27.24
C GLU A 140 22.21 4.89 -25.83
N PHE A 141 21.14 5.68 -25.73
CA PHE A 141 20.59 6.08 -24.44
C PHE A 141 19.71 4.98 -23.83
N GLU A 142 20.34 4.13 -23.02
CA GLU A 142 19.64 3.13 -22.20
C GLU A 142 19.54 3.55 -20.74
N MET A 143 18.32 3.46 -20.19
CA MET A 143 18.06 3.52 -18.76
C MET A 143 17.23 2.31 -18.35
N PHE A 144 17.22 1.97 -17.05
CA PHE A 144 16.33 0.93 -16.52
C PHE A 144 14.86 1.12 -16.92
N TYR A 145 14.41 2.38 -17.03
CA TYR A 145 13.06 2.71 -17.52
C TYR A 145 12.81 2.27 -18.98
N THR A 146 13.76 2.49 -19.90
CA THR A 146 13.60 2.07 -21.31
C THR A 146 13.71 0.55 -21.46
N LYS A 147 14.52 -0.12 -20.62
CA LYS A 147 14.57 -1.59 -20.55
C LYS A 147 13.26 -2.20 -20.05
N ASN A 148 12.68 -1.64 -18.99
CA ASN A 148 11.39 -2.09 -18.45
C ASN A 148 10.26 -1.95 -19.49
N ILE A 149 10.25 -0.90 -20.30
CA ILE A 149 9.27 -0.75 -21.39
C ILE A 149 9.43 -1.85 -22.43
N LEU A 150 10.66 -2.16 -22.83
CA LEU A 150 10.94 -3.19 -23.81
C LEU A 150 10.51 -4.57 -23.32
N GLU A 151 10.73 -4.87 -22.04
CA GLU A 151 10.23 -6.09 -21.39
C GLU A 151 8.70 -6.13 -21.31
N THR A 152 8.03 -5.02 -20.97
CA THR A 152 6.55 -4.97 -20.97
C THR A 152 5.96 -5.23 -22.36
N PHE A 153 6.59 -4.69 -23.41
CA PHE A 153 6.19 -4.92 -24.80
C PHE A 153 6.41 -6.37 -25.24
N PHE A 154 7.55 -6.96 -24.87
CA PHE A 154 7.89 -8.35 -25.20
C PHE A 154 6.94 -9.34 -24.49
N ASN A 155 6.59 -9.06 -23.23
CA ASN A 155 5.67 -9.88 -22.43
C ASN A 155 4.20 -9.70 -22.88
N GLY A 156 3.82 -8.50 -23.32
CA GLY A 156 2.50 -8.24 -23.93
C GLY A 156 2.30 -8.96 -25.26
N THR A 157 3.38 -9.11 -26.06
CA THR A 157 3.36 -9.88 -27.30
C THR A 157 3.28 -11.39 -27.03
N LEU A 158 3.95 -11.89 -25.98
CA LEU A 158 3.86 -13.29 -25.56
C LEU A 158 2.45 -13.67 -25.04
N ALA A 159 1.79 -12.75 -24.33
CA ALA A 159 0.39 -12.93 -23.89
C ALA A 159 -0.62 -12.92 -25.05
N LEU A 160 -0.24 -12.38 -26.22
CA LEU A 160 -1.08 -12.29 -27.44
C LEU A 160 -0.99 -13.54 -28.34
N VAL A 161 -0.04 -14.46 -28.10
CA VAL A 161 0.26 -15.60 -29.01
C VAL A 161 -0.56 -16.87 -28.73
N GLY A 162 -1.65 -16.82 -27.93
CA GLY A 162 -2.40 -18.05 -27.69
C GLY A 162 -3.83 -17.96 -27.17
N CYS A 163 -4.52 -16.83 -27.29
CA CYS A 163 -5.84 -16.67 -26.66
C CYS A 163 -6.79 -15.81 -27.49
N ASP A 164 -7.70 -16.47 -28.19
CA ASP A 164 -8.86 -15.91 -28.86
C ASP A 164 -9.91 -15.39 -27.85
N GLN A 165 -10.66 -14.37 -28.29
CA GLN A 165 -11.53 -13.51 -27.46
C GLN A 165 -12.66 -14.28 -26.74
N GLU A 166 -13.08 -15.42 -27.28
CA GLU A 166 -14.16 -16.23 -26.73
C GLU A 166 -13.69 -17.31 -25.74
N THR A 167 -12.42 -17.73 -25.80
CA THR A 167 -11.93 -18.88 -25.02
C THR A 167 -11.35 -18.52 -23.65
N THR A 168 -11.11 -17.23 -23.37
CA THR A 168 -10.29 -16.81 -22.21
C THR A 168 -10.95 -15.94 -21.15
N GLY A 169 -12.17 -15.44 -21.37
CA GLY A 169 -12.87 -14.65 -20.35
C GLY A 169 -12.23 -13.29 -20.01
N PHE A 170 -11.28 -12.80 -20.82
CA PHE A 170 -10.61 -11.50 -20.68
C PHE A 170 -11.46 -10.30 -21.17
N ALA A 171 -12.79 -10.40 -21.18
CA ALA A 171 -13.72 -9.32 -21.59
C ALA A 171 -13.60 -8.01 -20.78
N TRP A 172 -12.83 -8.02 -19.69
CA TRP A 172 -12.54 -6.82 -18.90
C TRP A 172 -11.49 -5.90 -19.54
N TRP A 173 -10.76 -6.39 -20.54
CA TRP A 173 -9.73 -5.65 -21.27
C TRP A 173 -10.27 -4.51 -22.15
N ALA A 174 -11.56 -4.52 -22.50
CA ALA A 174 -12.17 -3.57 -23.44
C ALA A 174 -12.36 -2.12 -22.92
N GLY A 175 -11.72 -1.75 -21.80
CA GLY A 175 -11.80 -0.39 -21.25
C GLY A 175 -13.24 0.13 -21.07
N ASN A 176 -13.42 1.46 -21.19
CA ASN A 176 -14.67 2.19 -20.91
C ASN A 176 -15.94 1.70 -21.65
N SER A 177 -15.83 0.84 -22.66
CA SER A 177 -16.98 0.28 -23.39
C SER A 177 -17.97 -0.48 -22.49
N ARG A 178 -17.46 -1.11 -21.42
CA ARG A 178 -18.28 -1.85 -20.41
C ARG A 178 -18.97 -0.95 -19.38
N LEU A 179 -18.43 0.25 -19.12
CA LEU A 179 -18.85 1.12 -18.01
C LEU A 179 -19.78 2.25 -18.45
N ILE A 180 -20.10 2.36 -19.74
CA ILE A 180 -20.87 3.48 -20.29
C ILE A 180 -22.27 3.59 -19.66
N ASN A 181 -22.91 2.46 -19.33
CA ASN A 181 -24.21 2.41 -18.63
C ASN A 181 -24.08 2.34 -17.09
N LEU A 182 -22.86 2.33 -16.55
CA LEU A 182 -22.57 2.24 -15.11
C LEU A 182 -21.99 3.55 -14.53
N SER A 183 -21.88 4.60 -15.35
CA SER A 183 -21.35 5.91 -14.96
C SER A 183 -21.95 6.43 -13.64
N GLY A 184 -23.28 6.37 -13.48
CA GLY A 184 -23.95 6.77 -12.23
C GLY A 184 -23.62 5.91 -11.01
N LYS A 185 -23.42 4.59 -11.20
CA LYS A 185 -22.97 3.68 -10.13
C LYS A 185 -21.51 3.91 -9.75
N LEU A 186 -20.66 4.23 -10.71
CA LEU A 186 -19.24 4.51 -10.50
C LEU A 186 -19.04 5.86 -9.79
N LEU A 187 -19.85 6.86 -10.13
CA LEU A 187 -19.93 8.13 -9.40
C LEU A 187 -20.45 7.91 -7.98
N GLY A 188 -21.50 7.12 -7.80
CA GLY A 188 -22.00 6.73 -6.48
C GLY A 188 -20.96 6.02 -5.62
N ALA A 189 -20.19 5.09 -6.20
CA ALA A 189 -19.10 4.40 -5.53
C ALA A 189 -17.96 5.36 -5.15
N HIS A 190 -17.58 6.30 -6.02
CA HIS A 190 -16.58 7.33 -5.69
C HIS A 190 -17.04 8.26 -4.58
N VAL A 191 -18.29 8.70 -4.61
CA VAL A 191 -18.87 9.54 -3.56
C VAL A 191 -18.94 8.77 -2.24
N ALA A 192 -19.34 7.50 -2.25
CA ALA A 192 -19.32 6.64 -1.06
C ALA A 192 -17.90 6.44 -0.52
N HIS A 193 -16.93 6.20 -1.41
CA HIS A 193 -15.52 6.03 -1.07
C HIS A 193 -14.94 7.32 -0.46
N ALA A 194 -15.19 8.48 -1.07
CA ALA A 194 -14.78 9.78 -0.53
C ALA A 194 -15.46 10.10 0.81
N ARG A 195 -16.75 9.78 0.96
CA ARG A 195 -17.46 9.93 2.24
C ARG A 195 -16.88 9.03 3.33
N LEU A 196 -16.47 7.81 2.99
CA LEU A 196 -15.80 6.90 3.93
C LEU A 196 -14.44 7.46 4.37
N ILE A 197 -13.66 8.06 3.45
CA ILE A 197 -12.40 8.75 3.79
C ILE A 197 -12.66 9.89 4.77
N VAL A 198 -13.62 10.77 4.45
CA VAL A 198 -13.92 11.94 5.28
C VAL A 198 -14.48 11.52 6.64
N LEU A 199 -15.34 10.50 6.69
CA LEU A 199 -15.86 9.93 7.92
C LEU A 199 -14.72 9.35 8.78
N TRP A 200 -13.83 8.59 8.16
CA TRP A 200 -12.69 7.98 8.85
C TRP A 200 -11.72 9.05 9.36
N ALA A 201 -11.38 10.05 8.56
CA ALA A 201 -10.55 11.18 8.97
C ALA A 201 -11.19 11.98 10.12
N GLY A 202 -12.50 12.21 10.07
CA GLY A 202 -13.27 12.84 11.14
C GLY A 202 -13.27 12.00 12.43
N ALA A 203 -13.49 10.69 12.33
CA ALA A 203 -13.44 9.76 13.46
C ALA A 203 -12.04 9.72 14.10
N MET A 204 -10.97 9.82 13.31
CA MET A 204 -9.60 9.87 13.81
C MET A 204 -9.27 11.17 14.54
N ASN A 205 -9.77 12.31 14.03
CA ASN A 205 -9.64 13.59 14.72
C ASN A 205 -10.43 13.61 16.03
N LEU A 206 -11.63 13.02 16.04
CA LEU A 206 -12.44 12.87 17.24
C LEU A 206 -11.76 11.94 18.26
N PHE A 207 -11.23 10.80 17.81
CA PHE A 207 -10.48 9.87 18.63
C PHE A 207 -9.31 10.59 19.32
N LYS A 208 -8.51 11.35 18.56
CA LYS A 208 -7.40 12.16 19.10
C LYS A 208 -7.86 13.16 20.16
N TRP A 209 -9.01 13.79 19.96
CA TRP A 209 -9.57 14.76 20.91
C TRP A 209 -10.03 14.08 22.21
N LEU A 210 -10.68 12.92 22.10
CA LEU A 210 -11.18 12.14 23.24
C LEU A 210 -10.09 11.55 24.12
N ILE A 211 -8.91 11.23 23.57
CA ILE A 211 -7.77 10.69 24.33
C ILE A 211 -6.84 11.77 24.91
N SER A 212 -7.12 13.04 24.60
CA SER A 212 -6.34 14.19 25.09
C SER A 212 -6.98 14.88 26.30
N TYR A 213 -8.16 14.40 26.73
CA TYR A 213 -8.89 14.79 27.94
C TYR A 213 -9.09 13.57 28.84
#